data_AF-A0A3M8HDH4-F1
#
_entry.id   AF-A0A3M8HDH4-F1
#
_cell.length_a   1.000
_cell.length_b   1.000
_cell.length_c   1.000
_cell.angle_alpha   90.00
_cell.angle_beta   90.00
_cell.angle_gamma   90.00
#
_symmetry.space_group_name_H-M   'P 1'
#
loop_
_entity.id
_entity.type
_entity.pdbx_description
1 polymer ?
#
loop_
_entity_poly.entity_id
_entity_poly.type
_entity_poly.pdbx_seq_one_letter_code
_entity_poly.pdbx_strand_id
1 'polypeptide(L)'
;MNKWIQNVLLAFIMSCSMTALFSSTPYFWMKLNIFHIPIVFIVVFCLTIGIAEDVRNSFKKVFKFEKRKDKRPIWEVGVGMIFFFSQVGFVEVFGRHLMGYELGGMPLYFVFAFMNAFLLTVIYEELFYPKQSKIQG
;
A
#
# COMPACT_ATOMS: atom_id res chain seq x y z
N MET A 1 -9.80 -10.14 -4.43
CA MET A 1 -9.57 -9.67 -3.07
C MET A 1 -10.86 -9.02 -2.59
N ASN A 2 -11.27 -9.25 -1.34
CA ASN A 2 -12.51 -8.64 -0.83
C ASN A 2 -12.41 -7.11 -0.96
N LYS A 3 -13.45 -6.45 -1.48
CA LYS A 3 -13.49 -4.99 -1.71
C LYS A 3 -13.13 -4.21 -0.45
N TRP A 4 -13.54 -4.73 0.70
CA TRP A 4 -13.23 -4.20 2.02
C TRP A 4 -11.74 -4.21 2.34
N ILE A 5 -11.04 -5.32 2.10
CA ILE A 5 -9.60 -5.45 2.35
C ILE A 5 -8.81 -4.48 1.46
N GLN A 6 -9.19 -4.35 0.19
CA GLN A 6 -8.59 -3.37 -0.71
C GLN A 6 -8.78 -1.93 -0.22
N ASN A 7 -9.99 -1.57 0.22
CA ASN A 7 -10.28 -0.22 0.70
C ASN A 7 -9.53 0.07 2.01
N VAL A 8 -9.43 -0.90 2.92
CA VAL A 8 -8.69 -0.78 4.19
C VAL A 8 -7.20 -0.59 3.92
N LEU A 9 -6.59 -1.40 3.06
CA LEU A 9 -5.18 -1.26 2.69
C LEU A 9 -4.91 0.07 1.95
N LEU A 10 -5.82 0.50 1.09
CA LEU A 10 -5.70 1.79 0.39
C LEU A 10 -5.79 2.96 1.38
N ALA A 11 -6.74 2.92 2.30
CA ALA A 11 -6.88 3.90 3.38
C ALA A 11 -5.64 3.93 4.28
N PHE A 12 -5.08 2.75 4.56
CA PHE A 12 -3.85 2.57 5.32
C PHE A 12 -2.67 3.26 4.63
N ILE A 13 -2.45 2.99 3.34
CA ILE A 13 -1.40 3.64 2.55
C ILE A 13 -1.57 5.15 2.55
N MET A 14 -2.77 5.64 2.25
CA MET A 14 -3.05 7.07 2.21
C MET A 14 -2.79 7.74 3.57
N SER A 15 -3.17 7.08 4.67
CA SER A 15 -2.89 7.59 6.02
C SER A 15 -1.41 7.56 6.35
N CYS A 16 -0.69 6.51 5.97
CA CYS A 16 0.76 6.43 6.12
C CYS A 16 1.47 7.56 5.35
N SER A 17 1.12 7.78 4.09
CA SER A 17 1.72 8.85 3.28
C SER A 17 1.47 10.23 3.87
N MET A 18 0.24 10.52 4.30
CA MET A 18 -0.07 11.79 4.97
C MET A 18 0.70 11.93 6.28
N THR A 19 0.72 10.90 7.12
CA THR A 19 1.42 10.92 8.41
C THR A 19 2.93 11.09 8.23
N ALA A 20 3.51 10.47 7.20
CA ALA A 20 4.92 10.65 6.85
C ALA A 20 5.24 12.08 6.38
N LEU A 21 4.37 12.68 5.55
CA LEU A 21 4.52 14.08 5.13
C LEU A 21 4.50 15.04 6.32
N PHE A 22 3.54 14.87 7.24
CA PHE A 22 3.48 15.67 8.46
C PHE A 22 4.72 15.44 9.35
N SER A 23 5.20 14.20 9.47
CA SER A 23 6.41 13.89 10.25
C SER A 23 7.68 14.53 9.69
N SER A 24 7.73 14.85 8.39
CA SER A 24 8.90 15.47 7.74
C SER A 24 8.93 17.00 7.85
N THR A 25 7.83 17.63 8.26
CA THR A 25 7.75 19.09 8.40
C THR A 25 8.35 19.58 9.74
N PRO A 26 9.12 20.69 9.76
CA PRO A 26 9.91 21.14 10.91
C PRO A 26 9.10 21.89 11.98
N TYR A 27 7.80 21.62 12.13
CA TYR A 27 6.95 22.34 13.07
C TYR A 27 7.22 21.90 14.51
N PHE A 28 7.70 22.83 15.35
CA PHE A 28 8.13 22.61 16.74
C PHE A 28 7.04 21.99 17.66
N TRP A 29 5.75 22.24 17.36
CA TRP A 29 4.61 21.64 18.08
C TRP A 29 4.41 20.14 17.81
N MET A 30 5.02 19.60 16.75
CA MET A 30 4.86 18.20 16.34
C MET A 30 5.95 17.27 16.91
N LYS A 31 6.91 17.82 17.65
CA LYS A 31 8.04 17.10 18.29
C LYS A 31 7.68 16.36 19.59
N LEU A 32 6.39 16.29 19.98
CA LEU A 32 5.95 15.45 21.10
C LEU A 32 5.91 13.97 20.65
N ASN A 33 7.09 13.37 20.79
CA ASN A 33 7.74 12.37 19.93
C ASN A 33 7.15 10.96 19.79
N ILE A 34 6.05 10.55 20.42
CA ILE A 34 5.64 9.11 20.33
C ILE A 34 4.12 8.92 20.28
N PHE A 35 3.35 9.72 21.02
CA PHE A 35 1.89 9.58 21.05
C PHE A 35 1.17 10.33 19.92
N HIS A 36 1.78 11.35 19.32
CA HIS A 36 1.10 12.14 18.31
C HIS A 36 1.00 11.43 16.95
N ILE A 37 2.04 10.67 16.57
CA ILE A 37 2.08 9.93 15.30
C ILE A 37 0.93 8.89 15.21
N PRO A 38 0.70 8.02 16.23
CA PRO A 38 -0.45 7.10 16.22
C PRO A 38 -1.80 7.82 16.20
N ILE A 39 -1.95 8.92 16.92
CA ILE A 39 -3.23 9.66 16.99
C ILE A 39 -3.54 10.31 15.64
N VAL A 40 -2.58 11.02 15.04
CA VAL A 40 -2.73 11.62 13.70
C VAL A 40 -3.01 10.53 12.67
N PHE A 41 -2.29 9.41 12.74
CA PHE A 41 -2.54 8.26 11.87
C PHE A 41 -3.96 7.73 12.00
N ILE A 42 -4.49 7.56 13.22
CA ILE A 42 -5.86 7.06 13.44
C ILE A 42 -6.90 8.03 12.87
N VAL A 43 -6.75 9.33 13.14
CA VAL A 43 -7.68 10.35 12.64
C VAL A 43 -7.67 10.37 11.11
N VAL A 44 -6.48 10.41 10.50
CA VAL A 44 -6.35 10.39 9.04
C VAL A 44 -6.85 9.07 8.46
N PHE A 45 -6.61 7.94 9.11
CA PHE A 45 -7.07 6.63 8.66
C PHE A 45 -8.60 6.52 8.63
N CYS A 46 -9.29 7.04 9.65
CA CYS A 46 -10.75 7.11 9.66
C CYS A 46 -11.29 7.99 8.51
N LEU A 47 -10.64 9.14 8.25
CA LEU A 47 -11.01 10.02 7.14
C LEU A 47 -10.74 9.37 5.78
N THR A 48 -9.60 8.70 5.62
CA THR A 48 -9.20 8.07 4.36
C THR A 48 -10.02 6.81 4.05
N ILE A 49 -10.54 6.10 5.06
CA ILE A 49 -11.52 5.01 4.85
C ILE A 49 -12.76 5.53 4.12
N GLY A 50 -13.26 6.71 4.49
CA GLY A 50 -14.46 7.30 3.88
C GLY A 50 -14.31 7.58 2.39
N ILE A 51 -13.10 7.94 1.94
CA ILE A 51 -12.80 8.25 0.54
C ILE A 51 -12.12 7.11 -0.22
N ALA A 52 -11.75 6.01 0.45
CA ALA A 52 -10.98 4.93 -0.16
C ALA A 52 -11.70 4.27 -1.33
N GLU A 53 -13.03 4.20 -1.28
CA GLU A 53 -13.83 3.66 -2.38
C GLU A 53 -13.76 4.55 -3.63
N ASP A 54 -13.85 5.87 -3.46
CA ASP A 54 -13.77 6.84 -4.55
C ASP A 54 -12.38 6.87 -5.19
N VAL A 55 -11.34 6.79 -4.36
CA VAL A 55 -9.96 6.71 -4.83
C VAL A 55 -9.74 5.41 -5.62
N ARG A 56 -10.23 4.27 -5.13
CA ARG A 56 -10.18 2.98 -5.86
C ARG A 56 -10.89 3.08 -7.22
N ASN A 57 -12.08 3.69 -7.25
CA ASN A 57 -12.84 3.86 -8.48
C ASN A 57 -12.12 4.80 -9.47
N SER A 58 -11.48 5.85 -8.96
CA SER A 58 -10.65 6.76 -9.75
C SER A 58 -9.44 6.04 -10.35
N PHE A 59 -8.73 5.21 -9.57
CA PHE A 59 -7.63 4.39 -10.08
C PHE A 59 -8.09 3.45 -11.21
N LYS A 60 -9.23 2.76 -11.02
CA LYS A 60 -9.80 1.89 -12.07
C LYS A 60 -10.11 2.67 -13.35
N LYS A 61 -10.62 3.90 -13.21
CA LYS A 61 -10.92 4.80 -14.33
C LYS A 61 -9.66 5.25 -15.05
N VAL A 62 -8.63 5.67 -14.33
CA VAL A 62 -7.33 6.10 -14.87
C VAL A 62 -6.64 4.97 -15.64
N PHE A 63 -6.60 3.76 -15.06
CA PHE A 63 -6.01 2.59 -15.72
C PHE A 63 -6.88 2.01 -16.84
N LYS A 64 -8.04 2.63 -17.13
CA LYS A 64 -9.05 2.16 -18.08
C LYS A 64 -9.40 0.69 -17.85
N PHE A 65 -9.46 0.27 -16.59
CA PHE A 65 -9.59 -1.13 -16.17
C PHE A 65 -10.81 -1.82 -16.80
N GLU A 66 -11.90 -1.06 -16.98
CA GLU A 66 -13.14 -1.57 -17.57
C GLU A 66 -13.07 -1.78 -19.08
N LYS A 67 -12.21 -1.03 -19.79
CA LYS A 67 -12.07 -1.09 -21.26
C LYS A 67 -11.09 -2.15 -21.74
N ARG A 68 -10.44 -2.90 -20.85
CA ARG A 68 -9.43 -3.90 -21.22
C ARG A 68 -10.02 -5.29 -21.38
N LYS A 69 -9.59 -5.96 -22.46
CA LYS A 69 -9.91 -7.37 -22.75
C LYS A 69 -9.31 -8.30 -21.70
N ASP A 70 -8.06 -8.06 -21.32
CA ASP A 70 -7.40 -8.75 -20.23
C ASP A 70 -7.13 -7.79 -19.06
N LYS A 71 -7.71 -8.12 -17.91
CA LYS A 71 -7.67 -7.32 -16.69
C LYS A 71 -6.63 -7.84 -15.70
N ARG A 72 -6.12 -9.06 -15.91
CA ARG A 72 -5.26 -9.78 -14.97
C ARG A 72 -3.92 -9.07 -14.71
N PRO A 73 -3.14 -8.62 -15.71
CA PRO A 73 -1.84 -8.00 -15.45
C PRO A 73 -1.94 -6.68 -14.65
N ILE A 74 -2.97 -5.88 -14.92
CA ILE A 74 -3.17 -4.61 -14.18
C ILE A 74 -3.70 -4.88 -12.79
N TRP A 75 -4.48 -5.94 -12.64
CA TRP A 75 -4.97 -6.35 -11.33
C TRP A 75 -3.81 -6.83 -10.45
N GLU A 76 -2.89 -7.64 -10.99
CA GLU A 76 -1.66 -8.10 -10.31
C GLU A 76 -0.77 -6.93 -9.91
N VAL A 77 -0.49 -6.02 -10.85
CA VAL A 77 0.29 -4.79 -10.56
C VAL A 77 -0.39 -3.94 -9.49
N GLY A 78 -1.73 -3.81 -9.55
CA GLY A 78 -2.50 -3.06 -8.55
C GLY A 78 -2.41 -3.68 -7.16
N VAL A 79 -2.54 -5.01 -7.04
CA VAL A 79 -2.44 -5.72 -5.76
C VAL A 79 -1.02 -5.67 -5.21
N GLY A 80 -0.01 -5.88 -6.05
CA GLY A 80 1.40 -5.76 -5.66
C GLY A 80 1.74 -4.36 -5.16
N MET A 81 1.28 -3.31 -5.85
CA MET A 81 1.46 -1.93 -5.38
C MET A 81 0.82 -1.69 -4.01
N ILE A 82 -0.40 -2.20 -3.77
CA ILE A 82 -1.08 -2.03 -2.49
C ILE A 82 -0.28 -2.72 -1.36
N PHE A 83 0.21 -3.94 -1.58
CA PHE A 83 1.02 -4.60 -0.56
C PHE A 83 2.37 -3.92 -0.33
N PHE A 84 3.02 -3.47 -1.40
CA PHE A 84 4.29 -2.76 -1.34
C PHE A 84 4.18 -1.47 -0.53
N PHE A 85 3.27 -0.57 -0.93
CA PHE A 85 3.12 0.72 -0.26
C PHE A 85 2.60 0.58 1.18
N SER A 86 1.81 -0.45 1.48
CA SER A 86 1.38 -0.70 2.85
C SER A 86 2.56 -1.06 3.76
N GLN A 87 3.48 -1.90 3.29
CA GLN A 87 4.65 -2.30 4.07
C GLN A 87 5.63 -1.13 4.23
N VAL A 88 5.91 -0.41 3.14
CA VAL A 88 6.74 0.81 3.15
C VAL A 88 6.16 1.85 4.11
N GLY A 89 4.86 2.15 3.97
CA GLY A 89 4.18 3.14 4.81
C GLY A 89 4.18 2.77 6.29
N PHE A 90 4.00 1.48 6.61
CA PHE A 90 4.09 1.00 7.99
C PHE A 90 5.50 1.22 8.57
N VAL A 91 6.54 0.81 7.84
CA VAL A 91 7.92 0.97 8.30
C VAL A 91 8.28 2.45 8.40
N GLU A 92 7.89 3.28 7.44
CA GLU A 92 8.25 4.69 7.43
C GLU A 92 7.59 5.49 8.56
N VAL A 93 6.36 5.13 8.95
CA VAL A 93 5.63 5.82 10.03
C VAL A 93 5.95 5.25 11.41
N PHE A 94 6.06 3.92 11.55
CA PHE A 94 6.19 3.28 12.86
C PHE A 94 7.58 2.70 13.13
N GLY A 95 8.28 2.25 12.09
CA GLY A 95 9.53 1.48 12.19
C GLY A 95 10.79 2.19 11.74
N ARG A 96 10.72 3.47 11.33
CA ARG A 96 11.86 4.19 10.72
C ARG A 96 13.07 4.26 11.64
N HIS A 97 12.83 4.35 12.95
CA HIS A 97 13.87 4.34 13.98
C HIS A 97 14.54 2.97 14.18
N LEU A 98 13.90 1.88 13.76
CA LEU A 98 14.39 0.50 13.89
C LEU A 98 15.17 0.03 12.66
N MET A 99 15.02 0.71 11.53
CA MET A 99 15.63 0.34 10.24
C MET A 99 16.81 1.27 9.92
N GLY A 100 17.94 1.06 10.62
CA GLY A 100 19.18 1.82 10.40
C GLY A 100 20.10 1.28 9.29
N TYR A 101 19.74 0.16 8.67
CA TYR A 101 20.56 -0.47 7.64
C TYR A 101 20.17 0.01 6.24
N GLU A 102 21.14 0.53 5.50
CA GLU A 102 21.01 1.00 4.12
C GLU A 102 21.81 0.07 3.18
N LEU A 103 21.26 -0.19 1.99
CA LEU A 103 21.94 -0.93 0.93
C LEU A 103 22.05 -0.02 -0.29
N GLY A 104 23.27 0.35 -0.67
CA GLY A 104 23.51 1.26 -1.81
C GLY A 104 22.90 2.65 -1.65
N GLY A 105 22.76 3.15 -0.41
CA GLY A 105 22.14 4.45 -0.10
C GLY A 105 20.60 4.45 -0.12
N MET A 106 19.97 3.29 -0.30
CA MET A 106 18.52 3.11 -0.15
C MET A 106 18.22 2.30 1.12
N PRO A 107 17.17 2.65 1.89
CA PRO A 107 16.80 1.86 3.07
C PRO A 107 16.43 0.42 2.70
N LEU A 108 17.03 -0.57 3.39
CA LEU A 108 16.87 -2.00 3.07
C LEU A 108 15.40 -2.48 3.12
N TYR A 109 14.56 -1.81 3.91
CA TYR A 109 13.15 -2.13 4.02
C TYR A 109 12.39 -1.96 2.70
N PHE A 110 12.84 -1.10 1.77
CA PHE A 110 12.25 -1.00 0.45
C PHE A 110 12.43 -2.28 -0.37
N VAL A 111 13.61 -2.89 -0.30
CA VAL A 111 13.93 -4.14 -1.00
C VAL A 111 13.09 -5.28 -0.43
N PHE A 112 13.03 -5.40 0.90
CA PHE A 112 12.20 -6.41 1.55
C PHE A 112 10.70 -6.22 1.26
N ALA A 113 10.21 -4.98 1.31
CA ALA A 113 8.81 -4.69 0.98
C ALA A 113 8.49 -5.06 -0.46
N PHE A 114 9.40 -4.79 -1.40
CA PHE A 114 9.24 -5.15 -2.80
C PHE A 114 9.21 -6.67 -3.00
N MET A 115 10.16 -7.40 -2.42
CA MET A 115 10.21 -8.86 -2.51
C MET A 115 8.96 -9.51 -1.90
N ASN A 116 8.52 -9.03 -0.73
CA ASN A 116 7.32 -9.53 -0.06
C ASN A 116 6.05 -9.24 -0.88
N ALA A 117 5.92 -8.03 -1.43
CA ALA A 117 4.79 -7.66 -2.26
C ALA A 117 4.72 -8.50 -3.54
N PHE A 118 5.87 -8.76 -4.16
CA PHE A 118 5.97 -9.64 -5.32
C PHE A 118 5.52 -11.07 -4.97
N LEU A 119 6.09 -11.67 -3.92
CA LEU A 119 5.73 -13.02 -3.46
C LEU A 119 4.23 -13.12 -3.13
N LEU A 120 3.68 -12.14 -2.41
CA LEU A 120 2.24 -12.12 -2.09
C LEU A 120 1.37 -12.02 -3.34
N THR A 121 1.81 -11.28 -4.36
CA THR A 121 1.07 -11.16 -5.62
C THR A 121 1.07 -12.49 -6.37
N VAL A 122 2.20 -13.19 -6.42
CA VAL A 122 2.32 -14.51 -7.05
C VAL A 122 1.51 -15.57 -6.28
N ILE A 123 1.63 -15.62 -4.96
CA ILE A 123 0.84 -16.56 -4.12
C ILE A 123 -0.66 -16.30 -4.29
N TYR A 124 -1.05 -15.02 -4.33
CA TYR A 124 -2.45 -14.65 -4.56
C TYR A 124 -2.91 -15.13 -5.94
N GLU A 125 -2.12 -14.88 -6.98
CA GLU A 125 -2.41 -15.31 -8.34
C GLU A 125 -2.59 -16.84 -8.40
N GLU A 126 -1.71 -17.59 -7.75
CA GLU A 126 -1.76 -19.06 -7.72
C GLU A 126 -2.98 -19.60 -6.98
N LEU A 127 -3.37 -18.97 -5.86
CA LEU A 127 -4.55 -19.34 -5.08
C LEU A 127 -5.88 -19.01 -5.78
N PHE A 128 -5.95 -17.88 -6.50
CA PHE A 128 -7.21 -17.37 -7.07
C PHE A 128 -7.37 -17.58 -8.57
N TYR A 129 -6.29 -17.86 -9.31
CA TYR A 129 -6.29 -18.15 -10.75
C TYR A 129 -5.66 -19.51 -11.13
N PRO A 130 -5.92 -20.63 -10.43
CA PRO A 130 -5.35 -21.93 -10.80
C PRO A 130 -5.89 -22.51 -12.13
N LYS A 131 -6.83 -21.84 -12.83
CA LYS A 131 -7.75 -22.53 -13.76
C LYS A 131 -8.16 -21.74 -15.01
N GLN A 132 -7.23 -21.11 -15.72
CA GLN A 132 -7.46 -20.69 -17.12
C GLN A 132 -6.51 -21.33 -18.14
N SER A 133 -5.50 -22.10 -17.72
CA SER A 133 -4.59 -22.79 -18.64
C SER A 133 -5.09 -24.15 -19.15
N LYS A 134 -6.17 -24.71 -18.58
CA LYS A 134 -6.64 -26.08 -18.91
C LYS A 134 -7.80 -26.18 -19.93
N ILE A 135 -8.20 -25.11 -20.62
CA ILE A 135 -9.28 -25.16 -21.64
C ILE A 135 -8.84 -24.58 -23.00
N GLN A 136 -7.54 -24.36 -23.22
CA GLN A 136 -7.01 -23.99 -24.56
C GLN A 136 -5.73 -24.77 -24.92
N GLY A 137 -5.74 -26.07 -24.63
CA GLY A 137 -4.78 -27.04 -25.17
C GLY A 137 -5.54 -28.15 -25.86
#